data_AF-A0A5P2DYS4-F1
#
_entry.id   AF-A0A5P2DYS4-F1
#
_cell.length_a   1.000
_cell.length_b   1.000
_cell.length_c   1.000
_cell.angle_alpha   90.00
_cell.angle_beta   90.00
_cell.angle_gamma   90.00
#
_symmetry.space_group_name_H-M   'P 1'
#
loop_
_entity.id
_entity.type
_entity.pdbx_description
1 polymer ?
#
loop_
_entity_poly.entity_id
_entity_poly.type
_entity_poly.pdbx_seq_one_letter_code
_entity_poly.pdbx_strand_id
1 'polypeptide(L)'
;MAVMTIPPLDAAPGRDDLLRAGTGPVQQSFLELVRTTREYVGYSPELVSGLLQTPEYAAAVLRLVVDFYGIPDDIEAGVAARTARAQYIGQHGRSFHILLGEQALYTEFGGRK
;
A
#
# COMPACT_ATOMS: atom_id res chain seq x y z
N MET A 1 -8.09 19.77 6.31
CA MET A 1 -8.54 18.45 5.84
C MET A 1 -7.42 17.86 5.00
N ALA A 2 -6.87 16.71 5.38
CA ALA A 2 -5.99 15.94 4.51
C ALA A 2 -6.82 14.77 4.01
N VAL A 3 -7.24 14.84 2.74
CA VAL A 3 -7.93 13.76 2.03
C VAL A 3 -6.86 13.03 1.22
N MET A 4 -6.60 11.77 1.56
CA MET A 4 -5.68 10.94 0.80
C MET A 4 -6.48 10.09 -0.19
N THR A 5 -6.24 10.32 -1.48
CA THR A 5 -6.58 9.40 -2.56
C THR A 5 -5.31 8.65 -2.97
N ILE A 6 -5.42 7.42 -3.46
CA ILE A 6 -4.27 6.72 -4.05
C ILE A 6 -4.05 7.34 -5.44
N PRO A 7 -2.95 8.10 -5.68
CA PRO A 7 -2.65 8.59 -7.02
C PRO A 7 -2.26 7.41 -7.92
N PRO A 8 -2.52 7.49 -9.24
CA PRO A 8 -1.95 6.54 -10.18
C PRO A 8 -0.41 6.55 -10.08
N LEU A 9 0.22 5.43 -10.43
CA LEU A 9 1.64 5.17 -10.17
C LEU A 9 2.59 6.26 -10.71
N ASP A 10 2.15 6.97 -11.76
CA ASP A 10 2.85 8.02 -12.49
C ASP A 10 2.59 9.46 -11.98
N ALA A 11 1.65 9.68 -11.06
CA ALA A 11 1.18 11.02 -10.71
C ALA A 11 1.91 11.71 -9.53
N ALA A 12 2.94 11.11 -8.94
CA ALA A 12 3.70 11.70 -7.83
C ALA A 12 5.18 11.94 -8.20
N PRO A 13 5.63 13.21 -8.38
CA PRO A 13 7.03 13.52 -8.67
C PRO A 13 7.98 12.94 -7.61
N GLY A 14 9.10 12.35 -8.04
CA GLY A 14 10.12 11.75 -7.15
C GLY A 14 9.80 10.32 -6.67
N ARG A 15 8.65 9.75 -7.06
CA ARG A 15 8.29 8.38 -6.72
C ARG A 15 9.17 7.34 -7.43
N ASP A 16 9.60 7.63 -8.65
CA ASP A 16 10.49 6.75 -9.41
C ASP A 16 11.87 6.63 -8.74
N ASP A 17 12.39 7.74 -8.20
CA ASP A 17 13.66 7.74 -7.47
C ASP A 17 13.55 6.95 -6.16
N LEU A 18 12.42 7.09 -5.44
CA LEU A 18 12.14 6.29 -4.25
C LEU A 18 12.00 4.80 -4.59
N LEU A 19 11.33 4.46 -5.69
CA LEU A 19 11.14 3.08 -6.12
C LEU A 19 12.48 2.44 -6.54
N ARG A 20 13.37 3.19 -7.20
CA ARG A 20 14.74 2.74 -7.50
C ARG A 20 15.54 2.43 -6.24
N ALA A 21 15.28 3.13 -5.14
CA ALA A 21 15.92 2.88 -3.86
C ALA A 21 15.34 1.65 -3.13
N GLY A 22 14.18 1.13 -3.56
CA GLY A 22 13.53 -0.05 -2.99
C GLY A 22 12.05 0.17 -2.68
N THR A 23 11.37 -0.89 -2.29
CA THR A 23 9.97 -0.85 -1.87
C THR A 23 9.78 -0.24 -0.47
N GLY A 24 10.75 -0.39 0.42
CA GLY A 24 10.75 0.12 1.80
C GLY A 24 10.55 1.63 1.87
N PRO A 25 11.41 2.44 1.23
CA PRO A 25 11.24 3.90 1.18
C PRO A 25 9.87 4.33 0.65
N VAL A 26 9.37 3.64 -0.38
CA VAL A 26 8.04 3.89 -0.94
C VAL A 26 6.95 3.61 0.11
N GLN A 27 6.97 2.44 0.75
CA GLN A 27 5.95 2.10 1.76
C GLN A 27 6.04 2.98 3.01
N GLN A 28 7.22 3.46 3.39
CA GLN A 28 7.42 4.40 4.50
C GLN A 28 6.81 5.77 4.19
N SER A 29 6.95 6.27 2.96
CA SER A 29 6.32 7.55 2.58
C SER A 29 4.78 7.48 2.68
N PHE A 30 4.18 6.35 2.31
CA PHE A 30 2.75 6.12 2.53
C PHE A 30 2.36 6.05 4.01
N LEU A 31 3.22 5.47 4.87
CA LEU A 31 2.98 5.43 6.31
C LEU A 31 2.94 6.85 6.91
N GLU A 32 3.88 7.71 6.53
CA GLU A 32 3.88 9.12 6.96
C GLU A 32 2.65 9.89 6.47
N LEU A 33 2.21 9.62 5.23
CA LEU A 33 0.99 10.22 4.70
C LEU A 33 -0.25 9.78 5.48
N VAL A 34 -0.40 8.48 5.73
CA VAL A 34 -1.52 7.95 6.53
C VAL A 34 -1.49 8.49 7.96
N ARG A 35 -0.30 8.66 8.56
CA ARG A 35 -0.14 9.20 9.92
C ARG A 35 -0.81 10.56 10.09
N THR A 36 -0.83 11.40 9.06
CA THR A 36 -1.42 12.75 9.11
C THR A 36 -2.83 12.84 8.48
N THR A 37 -3.30 11.75 7.87
CA THR A 37 -4.61 11.68 7.17
C THR A 37 -5.77 11.55 8.16
N ARG A 38 -6.78 12.42 8.01
CA ARG A 38 -8.05 12.32 8.75
C ARG A 38 -9.16 11.65 7.95
N GLU A 39 -9.16 11.85 6.64
CA GLU A 39 -10.16 11.26 5.75
C GLU A 39 -9.42 10.53 4.63
N TYR A 40 -9.66 9.23 4.50
CA TYR A 40 -9.11 8.42 3.43
C TYR A 40 -10.24 7.92 2.54
N VAL A 41 -10.08 8.07 1.22
CA VAL A 41 -10.98 7.50 0.22
C VAL A 41 -10.14 6.74 -0.80
N GLY A 42 -10.36 5.43 -0.89
CA GLY A 42 -9.63 4.54 -1.79
C GLY A 42 -10.55 3.67 -2.62
N TYR A 43 -10.20 3.48 -3.89
CA TYR A 43 -10.77 2.46 -4.75
C TYR A 43 -9.74 1.38 -5.05
N SER A 44 -10.15 0.13 -4.90
CA SER A 44 -9.31 -1.06 -5.00
C SER A 44 -9.94 -2.02 -6.02
N PRO A 45 -9.69 -1.82 -7.33
CA PRO A 45 -10.37 -2.58 -8.38
C PRO A 45 -9.97 -4.05 -8.40
N GLU A 46 -8.67 -4.34 -8.29
CA GLU A 46 -8.09 -5.67 -8.54
C GLU A 46 -7.27 -6.22 -7.37
N LEU A 47 -6.97 -5.36 -6.39
CA LEU A 47 -6.05 -5.62 -5.28
C LEU A 47 -6.67 -5.09 -4.00
N VAL A 48 -6.73 -5.92 -2.95
CA VAL A 48 -7.14 -5.47 -1.61
C VAL A 48 -6.28 -4.27 -1.19
N SER A 49 -6.90 -3.23 -0.65
CA SER A 49 -6.20 -2.02 -0.18
C SER A 49 -5.06 -2.37 0.78
N GLY A 50 -3.89 -1.76 0.57
CA GLY A 50 -2.71 -1.96 1.43
C GLY A 50 -2.93 -1.62 2.91
N LEU A 51 -4.01 -0.90 3.25
CA LEU A 51 -4.43 -0.63 4.62
C LEU A 51 -5.02 -1.86 5.33
N LEU A 52 -5.51 -2.83 4.56
CA LEU A 52 -6.25 -4.01 5.03
C LEU A 52 -5.48 -5.33 4.82
N GLN A 53 -4.26 -5.26 4.27
CA GLN A 53 -3.47 -6.45 3.95
C GLN A 53 -2.80 -7.03 5.20
N THR A 54 -2.72 -8.37 5.26
CA THR A 54 -1.84 -9.06 6.22
C THR A 54 -0.37 -8.95 5.79
N PRO A 55 0.61 -9.22 6.67
CA PRO A 55 2.01 -9.25 6.30
C PRO A 55 2.34 -10.16 5.12
N GLU A 56 1.74 -11.35 5.07
CA GLU A 56 1.98 -12.34 4.01
C GLU A 56 1.43 -11.88 2.66
N TYR A 57 0.23 -11.28 2.65
CA TYR A 57 -0.34 -10.70 1.44
C TYR A 57 0.52 -9.53 0.94
N ALA A 58 0.92 -8.64 1.86
CA ALA A 58 1.77 -7.51 1.53
C ALA A 58 3.12 -7.96 0.94
N ALA A 59 3.73 -9.02 1.51
CA ALA A 59 4.96 -9.60 1.02
C ALA A 59 4.81 -10.15 -0.40
N ALA A 60 3.74 -10.88 -0.69
CA ALA A 60 3.46 -11.40 -2.03
C ALA A 60 3.31 -10.29 -3.08
N VAL A 61 2.58 -9.21 -2.73
CA VAL A 61 2.43 -8.04 -3.62
C VAL A 61 3.76 -7.33 -3.83
N LEU A 62 4.55 -7.12 -2.77
CA LEU A 62 5.82 -6.41 -2.88
C LEU A 62 6.87 -7.22 -3.65
N ARG A 63 6.87 -8.55 -3.53
CA ARG A 63 7.71 -9.42 -4.37
C ARG A 63 7.41 -9.22 -5.85
N LEU A 64 6.13 -9.20 -6.25
CA LEU A 64 5.76 -8.94 -7.64
C LEU A 64 6.30 -7.58 -8.12
N VAL A 65 6.27 -6.55 -7.27
CA VAL A 65 6.82 -5.22 -7.60
C VAL A 65 8.34 -5.28 -7.77
N VAL A 66 9.06 -5.92 -6.84
CA VAL A 66 10.52 -6.09 -6.92
C VAL A 66 10.92 -6.81 -8.20
N ASP A 67 10.29 -7.95 -8.48
CA ASP A 67 10.56 -8.78 -9.66
C ASP A 67 10.27 -8.03 -10.96
N PHE A 68 9.15 -7.29 -11.01
CA PHE A 68 8.74 -6.56 -12.21
C PHE A 68 9.65 -5.36 -12.52
N TYR A 69 10.04 -4.58 -11.51
CA TYR A 69 10.84 -3.37 -11.71
C TYR A 69 12.35 -3.60 -11.60
N GLY A 70 12.81 -4.78 -11.16
CA GLY A 70 14.23 -5.09 -10.99
C GLY A 70 14.93 -4.19 -9.98
N ILE A 71 14.23 -3.84 -8.90
CA ILE A 71 14.70 -2.93 -7.84
C ILE A 71 15.29 -3.73 -6.65
N PRO A 72 15.98 -3.10 -5.69
CA PRO A 72 16.52 -3.80 -4.53
C PRO A 72 15.45 -4.60 -3.77
N ASP A 73 15.82 -5.81 -3.35
CA ASP A 73 14.96 -6.67 -2.52
C ASP A 73 15.01 -6.23 -1.04
N ASP A 74 14.12 -5.32 -0.69
CA ASP A 74 13.92 -4.79 0.66
C ASP A 74 12.49 -5.06 1.18
N ILE A 75 11.90 -6.17 0.75
CA ILE A 75 10.47 -6.50 0.97
C ILE A 75 10.09 -6.42 2.44
N GLU A 76 10.93 -6.92 3.35
CA GLU A 76 10.65 -6.90 4.80
C GLU A 76 10.43 -5.47 5.33
N ALA A 77 11.25 -4.50 4.88
CA ALA A 77 11.07 -3.10 5.25
C ALA A 77 9.75 -2.55 4.68
N GLY A 78 9.43 -2.91 3.44
CA GLY A 78 8.16 -2.56 2.80
C GLY A 78 6.95 -3.14 3.53
N VAL A 79 6.99 -4.41 3.94
CA VAL A 79 5.93 -5.11 4.66
C VAL A 79 5.69 -4.46 6.02
N ALA A 80 6.74 -4.19 6.77
CA ALA A 80 6.65 -3.53 8.08
C ALA A 80 5.96 -2.16 7.97
N ALA A 81 6.40 -1.30 7.04
CA ALA A 81 5.80 0.02 6.84
C ALA A 81 4.37 -0.05 6.28
N ARG A 82 4.06 -1.04 5.43
CA ARG A 82 2.72 -1.23 4.86
C ARG A 82 1.70 -1.65 5.90
N THR A 83 2.02 -2.69 6.66
CA THR A 83 1.13 -3.26 7.68
C THR A 83 0.98 -2.35 8.90
N ALA A 84 2.00 -1.55 9.23
CA ALA A 84 1.92 -0.56 10.30
C ALA A 84 0.81 0.48 10.08
N ARG A 85 0.30 0.67 8.86
CA ARG A 85 -0.77 1.64 8.59
C ARG A 85 -2.12 1.25 9.20
N ALA A 86 -2.35 -0.06 9.41
CA ALA A 86 -3.61 -0.55 9.97
C ALA A 86 -3.89 0.02 11.38
N GLN A 87 -2.85 0.40 12.13
CA GLN A 87 -2.97 0.99 13.47
C GLN A 87 -3.79 2.29 13.51
N TYR A 88 -3.91 2.99 12.37
CA TYR A 88 -4.65 4.25 12.28
C TYR A 88 -6.15 4.05 12.02
N ILE A 89 -6.57 2.84 11.63
CA ILE A 89 -7.98 2.50 11.42
C ILE A 89 -8.68 2.45 12.79
N GLY A 90 -9.86 3.06 12.87
CA GLY A 90 -10.67 3.10 14.10
C GLY A 90 -10.21 4.12 15.14
N GLN A 91 -9.12 4.88 14.89
CA GLN A 91 -8.75 5.98 15.76
C GLN A 91 -9.77 7.12 15.67
N HIS A 92 -10.08 7.73 16.83
CA HIS A 92 -11.04 8.83 16.90
C HIS A 92 -10.63 10.00 16.00
N GLY A 93 -11.61 10.59 15.30
CA GLY A 93 -11.41 11.72 14.39
C GLY A 93 -10.79 11.36 13.05
N ARG A 94 -10.79 10.07 12.69
CA ARG A 94 -10.40 9.57 11.37
C ARG A 94 -11.50 8.73 10.73
N SER A 95 -11.67 8.85 9.41
CA SER A 95 -12.55 8.00 8.61
C SER A 95 -11.80 7.39 7.43
N PHE A 96 -12.13 6.14 7.12
CA PHE A 96 -11.54 5.38 6.03
C PHE A 96 -12.67 4.77 5.20
N HIS A 97 -12.80 5.22 3.96
CA HIS A 97 -13.77 4.73 3.00
C HIS A 97 -13.01 3.95 1.91
N ILE A 98 -13.24 2.64 1.83
CA ILE A 98 -12.61 1.77 0.85
C ILE A 98 -13.71 1.12 0.01
N LEU A 99 -13.67 1.37 -1.30
CA LEU A 99 -14.47 0.64 -2.27
C LEU A 99 -13.63 -0.50 -2.85
N LEU A 100 -14.06 -1.74 -2.62
CA LEU A 100 -13.45 -2.93 -3.21
C LEU A 100 -14.21 -3.30 -4.48
N GLY A 101 -13.49 -3.49 -5.57
CA GLY A 101 -14.01 -4.20 -6.73
C GLY A 101 -14.13 -5.69 -6.40
N GLU A 102 -15.14 -6.35 -6.96
CA GLU A 102 -15.34 -7.81 -6.78
C GLU A 102 -14.09 -8.60 -7.18
N GLN A 103 -13.42 -8.18 -8.27
CA GLN A 103 -12.19 -8.80 -8.74
C GLN A 103 -11.09 -8.85 -7.67
N ALA A 104 -11.00 -7.84 -6.79
CA ALA A 104 -10.02 -7.83 -5.70
C ALA A 104 -10.18 -8.98 -4.71
N LEU A 105 -11.35 -9.63 -4.66
CA LEU A 105 -11.60 -10.81 -3.82
C LEU A 105 -11.16 -12.12 -4.50
N TYR A 106 -11.04 -12.11 -5.83
CA TYR A 106 -10.67 -13.28 -6.63
C TYR A 106 -9.23 -13.24 -7.16
N THR A 107 -8.57 -12.08 -7.14
CA THR A 107 -7.17 -11.99 -7.55
C THR A 107 -6.27 -12.63 -6.49
N GLU A 108 -5.71 -13.79 -6.83
CA GLU A 108 -4.81 -14.53 -5.94
C GLU A 108 -3.39 -13.93 -5.98
N PHE A 109 -2.91 -13.45 -4.82
CA PHE A 109 -1.51 -13.07 -4.62
C PHE A 109 -0.86 -14.04 -3.62
N GLY A 110 0.30 -14.60 -3.98
CA GLY A 110 1.02 -15.58 -3.15
C GLY A 110 0.63 -17.04 -3.40
N GLY A 111 -0.30 -17.30 -4.34
CA GLY A 111 -0.74 -18.63 -4.75
C GLY A 111 -1.78 -19.28 -3.81
N ARG A 112 -2.40 -20.37 -4.26
CA ARG A 112 -3.18 -21.25 -3.40
C ARG A 112 -2.23 -22.06 -2.52
N LYS A 113 -2.52 -22.12 -1.21
CA LYS A 113 -1.90 -23.08 -0.29
C LYS A 113 -2.19 -24.51 -0.74
#